data_AF-V9LDF8-F1
#
_entry.id   AF-V9LDF8-F1
#
_cell.length_a   1.000
_cell.length_b   1.000
_cell.length_c   1.000
_cell.angle_alpha   90.00
_cell.angle_beta   90.00
_cell.angle_gamma   90.00
#
_symmetry.space_group_name_H-M   'P 1'
#
loop_
_entity.id
_entity.type
_entity.pdbx_description
1 polymer ?
#
loop_
_entity_poly.entity_id
_entity_poly.type
_entity_poly.pdbx_seq_one_letter_code
_entity_poly.pdbx_strand_id
1 'polypeptide(L)'
;GVLTKLSDDNRRIAFLLKELGGMSEYNKKLKLKLAEKEREFETLKMEMDLQENAADAKIAEKAAVLVEEIYHAQKERDAAVMSRLRLANEERDEALLRSKRLEQTIAGLENINPEENDMTLQELLNRINYADTGRAVEKNGVVIVDRIHKTRERKKKITAEEMNAVIEERDSALARCKWLEQDLHHLKEQNQTMANNTRQLTAENNQERALKTQLLATQRERDSALQRCKKQE
;
A
#
# COMPACT_ATOMS: atom_id res chain seq x y z
N GLY A 1 21.13 127.51 -22.08
CA GLY A 1 20.55 127.14 -20.77
C GLY A 1 19.62 125.96 -20.90
N VAL A 2 18.39 126.18 -21.38
CA VAL A 2 17.31 125.17 -21.39
C VAL A 2 17.46 124.11 -22.51
N LEU A 3 17.83 124.51 -23.73
CA LEU A 3 18.01 123.60 -24.88
C LEU A 3 19.16 122.59 -24.69
N THR A 4 20.27 123.01 -24.10
CA THR A 4 21.42 122.14 -23.81
C THR A 4 21.07 121.11 -22.73
N LYS A 5 20.32 121.51 -21.71
CA LYS A 5 19.85 120.60 -20.65
C LYS A 5 18.88 119.54 -21.19
N LEU A 6 17.95 119.95 -22.07
CA LEU A 6 17.01 119.04 -22.73
C LEU A 6 17.72 117.97 -23.60
N SER A 7 18.82 118.34 -24.25
CA SER A 7 19.65 117.41 -25.02
C SER A 7 20.38 116.38 -24.15
N ASP A 8 20.94 116.82 -23.03
CA ASP A 8 21.61 115.93 -22.07
C ASP A 8 20.60 114.98 -21.38
N ASP A 9 19.42 115.49 -21.04
CA ASP A 9 18.32 114.70 -20.47
C ASP A 9 17.84 113.62 -21.46
N ASN A 10 17.69 113.96 -22.75
CA ASN A 10 17.33 112.98 -23.79
C ASN A 10 18.39 111.88 -23.98
N ARG A 11 19.67 112.23 -23.92
CA ARG A 11 20.78 111.26 -23.99
C ARG A 11 20.76 110.32 -22.80
N ARG A 12 20.46 110.84 -21.61
CA ARG A 12 20.32 110.04 -20.38
C ARG A 12 19.11 109.11 -20.46
N ILE A 13 17.97 109.60 -20.95
CA ILE A 13 16.76 108.80 -21.17
C ILE A 13 17.04 107.64 -22.15
N ALA A 14 17.72 107.89 -23.27
CA ALA A 14 18.06 106.85 -24.24
C ALA A 14 18.98 105.77 -23.65
N PHE A 15 19.96 106.16 -22.82
CA PHE A 15 20.84 105.23 -22.13
C PHE A 15 20.07 104.34 -21.14
N LEU A 16 19.19 104.94 -20.33
CA LEU A 16 18.34 104.22 -19.38
C LEU A 16 17.39 103.24 -20.07
N LEU A 17 16.81 103.61 -21.23
CA LEU A 17 15.97 102.70 -22.01
C LEU A 17 16.76 101.50 -22.54
N LYS A 18 18.00 101.72 -22.97
CA LYS A 18 18.89 100.63 -23.43
C LYS A 18 19.24 99.69 -22.28
N GLU A 19 19.58 100.22 -21.11
CA GLU A 19 19.84 99.42 -19.91
C GLU A 19 18.60 98.65 -19.46
N LEU A 20 17.43 99.30 -19.46
CA LEU A 20 16.16 98.66 -19.14
C LEU A 20 15.84 97.51 -20.12
N GLY A 21 16.09 97.73 -21.41
CA GLY A 21 15.96 96.69 -22.44
C GLY A 21 16.88 95.50 -22.17
N GLY A 22 18.17 95.76 -21.91
CA GLY A 22 19.15 94.72 -21.56
C GLY A 22 18.76 93.94 -20.29
N MET A 23 18.27 94.64 -19.27
CA MET A 23 17.78 94.03 -18.03
C MET A 23 16.51 93.18 -18.26
N SER A 24 15.61 93.63 -19.13
CA SER A 24 14.40 92.89 -19.51
C SER A 24 14.75 91.57 -20.22
N GLU A 25 15.67 91.61 -21.18
CA GLU A 25 16.14 90.40 -21.87
C GLU A 25 16.85 89.44 -20.93
N TYR A 26 17.70 89.97 -20.04
CA TYR A 26 18.40 89.17 -19.04
C TYR A 26 17.41 88.50 -18.06
N ASN A 27 16.40 89.25 -17.58
CA ASN A 27 15.34 88.71 -16.73
C ASN A 27 14.55 87.60 -17.44
N LYS A 28 14.25 87.78 -18.74
CA LYS A 28 13.58 86.74 -19.55
C LYS A 28 14.43 85.47 -19.65
N LYS A 29 15.75 85.59 -19.86
CA LYS A 29 16.68 84.43 -19.87
C LYS A 29 16.71 83.72 -18.52
N LEU A 30 16.77 84.47 -17.42
CA LEU A 30 16.74 83.89 -16.07
C LEU A 30 15.43 83.14 -15.79
N LYS A 31 14.28 83.69 -16.19
CA LYS A 31 12.98 83.02 -16.05
C LYS A 31 12.90 81.72 -16.84
N LEU A 32 13.43 81.69 -18.06
CA LEU A 32 13.48 80.46 -18.86
C LEU A 32 14.38 79.40 -18.22
N LYS A 33 15.56 79.80 -17.73
CA LYS A 33 16.49 78.90 -17.05
C LYS A 33 15.92 78.37 -15.73
N LEU A 34 15.16 79.19 -15.00
CA LEU A 34 14.47 78.77 -13.80
C LEU A 34 13.41 77.71 -14.13
N ALA A 35 12.55 77.96 -15.11
CA ALA A 35 11.52 77.02 -15.53
C ALA A 35 12.10 75.68 -16.06
N GLU A 36 13.26 75.74 -16.72
CA GLU A 36 14.00 74.54 -17.12
C GLU A 36 14.51 73.75 -15.92
N LYS A 37 15.13 74.42 -14.93
CA LYS A 37 15.62 73.78 -13.71
C LYS A 37 14.52 73.24 -12.82
N GLU A 38 13.37 73.92 -12.74
CA GLU A 38 12.18 73.41 -12.05
C GLU A 38 11.68 72.11 -12.71
N ARG A 39 11.66 72.05 -14.05
CA ARG A 39 11.28 70.82 -14.75
C ARG A 39 12.26 69.68 -14.53
N GLU A 40 13.57 69.95 -14.63
CA GLU A 40 14.60 68.94 -14.35
C GLU A 40 14.50 68.40 -12.92
N PHE A 41 14.27 69.29 -11.96
CA PHE A 41 14.10 68.93 -10.55
C PHE A 41 12.89 68.01 -10.34
N GLU A 42 11.75 68.34 -10.95
CA GLU A 42 10.55 67.52 -10.84
C GLU A 42 10.76 66.13 -11.47
N THR A 43 11.43 66.05 -12.62
CA THR A 43 11.78 64.76 -13.25
C THR A 43 12.67 63.91 -12.36
N LEU A 44 13.75 64.48 -11.81
CA LEU A 44 14.66 63.76 -10.92
C LEU A 44 13.96 63.26 -9.65
N LYS A 45 13.03 64.07 -9.11
CA LYS A 45 12.21 63.67 -7.97
C LYS A 45 11.33 62.47 -8.31
N MET A 46 10.63 62.51 -9.44
CA MET A 46 9.82 61.38 -9.91
C MET A 46 10.66 60.11 -10.15
N GLU A 47 11.85 60.25 -10.73
CA GLU A 47 12.77 59.12 -10.92
C GLU A 47 13.23 58.51 -9.59
N MET A 48 13.54 59.35 -8.60
CA MET A 48 13.93 58.90 -7.26
C MET A 48 12.79 58.15 -6.57
N ASP A 49 11.57 58.69 -6.60
CA ASP A 49 10.39 58.05 -6.02
C ASP A 49 10.10 56.69 -6.69
N LEU A 50 10.28 56.59 -8.01
CA LEU A 50 10.13 55.33 -8.75
C LEU A 50 11.19 54.29 -8.34
N GLN A 51 12.44 54.71 -8.13
CA GLN A 51 13.50 53.81 -7.67
C GLN A 51 13.27 53.31 -6.24
N GLU A 52 12.81 54.18 -5.34
CA GLU A 52 12.45 53.81 -3.97
C GLU A 52 11.32 52.77 -3.96
N ASN A 53 10.23 53.04 -4.70
CA ASN A 53 9.11 52.11 -4.82
C ASN A 53 9.53 50.75 -5.41
N ALA A 54 10.43 50.74 -6.40
CA ALA A 54 10.94 49.51 -6.98
C ALA A 54 11.81 48.71 -6.00
N ALA A 55 12.62 49.40 -5.18
CA ALA A 55 13.42 48.77 -4.13
C ALA A 55 12.52 48.14 -3.06
N ASP A 56 11.50 48.86 -2.61
CA ASP A 56 10.53 48.39 -1.62
C ASP A 56 9.74 47.18 -2.12
N ALA A 57 9.27 47.22 -3.38
CA ALA A 57 8.59 46.09 -3.99
C ALA A 57 9.46 44.83 -4.01
N LYS A 58 10.75 44.97 -4.32
CA LYS A 58 11.71 43.86 -4.33
C LYS A 58 11.99 43.31 -2.93
N ILE A 59 12.00 44.18 -1.91
CA ILE A 59 12.13 43.75 -0.52
C ILE A 59 10.88 42.97 -0.10
N ALA A 60 9.69 43.49 -0.42
CA ALA A 60 8.42 42.85 -0.12
C ALA A 60 8.29 41.47 -0.80
N GLU A 61 8.69 41.36 -2.07
CA GLU A 61 8.72 40.08 -2.80
C GLU A 61 9.61 39.05 -2.10
N LYS A 62 10.84 39.42 -1.74
CA LYS A 62 11.75 38.54 -1.01
C LYS A 62 11.20 38.13 0.36
N ALA A 63 10.56 39.07 1.06
CA ALA A 63 9.93 38.80 2.34
C ALA A 63 8.77 37.81 2.20
N ALA A 64 7.93 37.95 1.15
CA ALA A 64 6.83 37.04 0.88
C ALA A 64 7.33 35.61 0.61
N VAL A 65 8.35 35.45 -0.24
CA VAL A 65 8.97 34.13 -0.50
C VAL A 65 9.51 33.50 0.79
N LEU A 66 10.22 34.27 1.61
CA LEU A 66 10.75 33.76 2.88
C LEU A 66 9.63 33.32 3.84
N VAL A 67 8.53 34.07 3.92
CA VAL A 67 7.37 33.70 4.75
C VAL A 67 6.74 32.40 4.25
N GLU A 68 6.61 32.23 2.93
CA GLU A 68 6.10 30.98 2.35
C GLU A 68 7.02 29.79 2.65
N GLU A 69 8.35 29.95 2.50
CA GLU A 69 9.33 28.91 2.83
C GLU A 69 9.27 28.51 4.30
N ILE A 70 9.21 29.49 5.21
CA ILE A 70 9.08 29.24 6.66
C ILE A 70 7.78 28.49 6.95
N TYR A 71 6.67 28.89 6.33
CA TYR A 71 5.39 28.23 6.51
C TYR A 71 5.43 26.77 6.05
N HIS A 72 6.00 26.49 4.88
CA HIS A 72 6.16 25.12 4.39
C HIS A 72 7.05 24.28 5.32
N ALA A 73 8.20 24.82 5.73
CA ALA A 73 9.11 24.13 6.65
C ALA A 73 8.46 23.85 8.01
N GLN A 74 7.65 24.78 8.54
CA GLN A 74 6.89 24.57 9.77
C GLN A 74 5.85 23.47 9.62
N LYS A 75 5.10 23.47 8.52
CA LYS A 75 4.10 22.43 8.23
C LYS A 75 4.74 21.03 8.14
N GLU A 76 5.87 20.92 7.46
CA GLU A 76 6.62 19.65 7.36
C GLU A 76 7.15 19.20 8.72
N ARG A 77 7.72 20.12 9.52
CA ARG A 77 8.18 19.85 10.88
C ARG A 77 7.03 19.31 11.74
N ASP A 78 5.87 19.98 11.72
CA ASP A 78 4.74 19.60 12.56
C ASP A 78 4.17 18.24 12.14
N ALA A 79 4.11 17.95 10.83
CA ALA A 79 3.75 16.62 10.32
C ALA A 79 4.72 15.53 10.80
N ALA A 80 6.03 15.79 10.73
CA ALA A 80 7.05 14.86 11.20
C ALA A 80 6.98 14.62 12.71
N VAL A 81 6.73 15.67 13.51
CA VAL A 81 6.55 15.58 14.95
C VAL A 81 5.30 14.77 15.30
N MET A 82 4.17 15.03 14.65
CA MET A 82 2.94 14.27 14.87
C MET A 82 3.10 12.79 14.51
N SER A 83 3.81 12.49 13.42
CA SER A 83 4.13 11.11 13.03
C SER A 83 4.98 10.40 14.09
N ARG A 84 6.04 11.05 14.59
CA ARG A 84 6.89 10.50 15.67
C ARG A 84 6.12 10.29 16.97
N LEU A 85 5.26 11.24 17.34
CA LEU A 85 4.43 11.13 18.55
C LEU A 85 3.46 9.94 18.43
N ARG A 86 2.86 9.74 17.26
CA ARG A 86 1.98 8.60 16.99
C ARG A 86 2.72 7.27 17.15
N LEU A 87 3.90 7.13 16.53
CA LEU A 87 4.72 5.93 16.65
C LEU A 87 5.12 5.66 18.11
N ALA A 88 5.56 6.69 18.85
CA ALA A 88 5.90 6.54 20.26
C ALA A 88 4.70 6.08 21.11
N ASN A 89 3.49 6.55 20.80
CA ASN A 89 2.27 6.08 21.47
C ASN A 89 1.94 4.63 21.12
N GLU A 90 2.04 4.26 19.84
CA GLU A 90 1.82 2.88 19.36
C GLU A 90 2.81 1.92 20.06
N GLU A 91 4.11 2.24 20.07
CA GLU A 91 5.15 1.45 20.74
C GLU A 91 4.92 1.32 22.25
N ARG A 92 4.53 2.42 22.91
CA ARG A 92 4.19 2.41 24.34
C ARG A 92 3.00 1.51 24.63
N ASP A 93 1.94 1.61 23.82
CA ASP A 93 0.72 0.82 24.00
C ASP A 93 0.99 -0.67 23.76
N GLU A 94 1.82 -1.01 22.78
CA GLU A 94 2.30 -2.37 22.55
C GLU A 94 3.12 -2.91 23.73
N ALA A 95 4.06 -2.11 24.25
CA ALA A 95 4.87 -2.48 25.41
C ALA A 95 3.99 -2.70 26.65
N LEU A 96 2.99 -1.85 26.87
CA LEU A 96 2.06 -1.96 27.98
C LEU A 96 1.17 -3.21 27.84
N LEU A 97 0.71 -3.51 26.63
CA LEU A 97 -0.05 -4.73 26.35
C LEU A 97 0.81 -5.99 26.61
N ARG A 98 2.08 -5.96 26.19
CA ARG A 98 3.03 -7.04 26.44
C ARG A 98 3.31 -7.22 27.93
N SER A 99 3.51 -6.14 28.68
CA SER A 99 3.67 -6.17 30.15
C SER A 99 2.46 -6.83 30.81
N LYS A 100 1.24 -6.40 30.48
CA LYS A 100 0.02 -6.98 31.04
C LYS A 100 -0.13 -8.47 30.75
N ARG A 101 0.22 -8.93 29.54
CA ARG A 101 0.21 -10.37 29.21
C ARG A 101 1.23 -11.15 30.03
N LEU A 102 2.42 -10.59 30.25
CA LEU A 102 3.44 -11.20 31.08
C LEU A 102 3.01 -11.23 32.54
N GLU A 103 2.44 -10.15 33.08
CA GLU A 103 1.87 -10.10 34.43
C GLU A 103 0.78 -11.16 34.62
N GLN A 104 -0.14 -11.32 33.66
CA GLN A 104 -1.14 -12.38 33.69
C GLN A 104 -0.51 -13.79 33.65
N THR A 105 0.55 -13.97 32.87
CA THR A 105 1.28 -15.24 32.79
C THR A 105 1.96 -15.54 34.13
N ILE A 106 2.62 -14.55 34.74
CA ILE A 106 3.29 -14.66 36.03
C ILE A 106 2.27 -14.94 37.13
N ALA A 107 1.14 -14.22 37.19
CA ALA A 107 0.07 -14.51 38.15
C ALA A 107 -0.50 -15.93 38.00
N GLY A 108 -0.54 -16.47 36.77
CA GLY A 108 -0.87 -17.88 36.53
C GLY A 108 0.19 -18.86 37.06
N LEU A 109 1.47 -18.47 37.05
CA LEU A 109 2.60 -19.25 37.54
C LEU A 109 2.81 -19.13 39.06
N GLU A 110 2.52 -17.99 39.68
CA GLU A 110 2.59 -17.78 41.14
C GLU A 110 1.59 -18.67 41.91
N ASN A 111 0.54 -19.15 41.23
CA ASN A 111 -0.39 -20.16 41.75
C ASN A 111 0.13 -21.60 41.63
N ILE A 112 1.32 -21.80 41.06
CA ILE A 112 1.97 -23.10 40.94
C ILE A 112 3.12 -23.12 41.93
N ASN A 113 2.88 -23.60 43.15
CA ASN A 113 3.96 -23.95 44.05
C ASN A 113 4.74 -25.14 43.44
N PRO A 114 5.99 -24.97 42.98
CA PRO A 114 6.73 -26.03 42.28
C PRO A 114 6.99 -27.25 43.19
N GLU A 115 7.16 -27.04 44.50
CA GLU A 115 7.31 -28.14 45.46
C GLU A 115 6.06 -29.00 45.58
N GLU A 116 4.85 -28.45 45.43
CA GLU A 116 3.58 -29.20 45.54
C GLU A 116 3.22 -29.97 44.25
N ASN A 117 3.81 -29.59 43.11
CA ASN A 117 3.55 -30.22 41.81
C ASN A 117 4.33 -31.54 41.62
N ASP A 118 5.54 -31.63 42.19
CA ASP A 118 6.41 -32.81 42.11
C ASP A 118 6.07 -33.90 43.14
N MET A 119 5.33 -33.54 44.20
CA MET A 119 4.89 -34.53 45.19
C MET A 119 3.97 -35.56 44.55
N THR A 120 3.97 -36.79 45.03
CA THR A 120 2.98 -37.80 44.62
C THR A 120 1.63 -37.56 45.31
N LEU A 121 0.53 -38.08 44.75
CA LEU A 121 -0.78 -37.99 45.41
C LEU A 121 -0.74 -38.67 46.80
N GLN A 122 0.07 -39.72 46.92
CA GLN A 122 0.30 -40.43 48.17
C GLN A 122 1.00 -39.54 49.21
N GLU A 123 1.98 -38.75 48.82
CA GLU A 123 2.66 -37.83 49.73
C GLU A 123 1.74 -36.70 50.21
N LEU A 124 0.88 -36.16 49.34
CA LEU A 124 -0.12 -35.16 49.72
C LEU A 124 -1.15 -35.74 50.71
N LEU A 125 -1.60 -36.97 50.48
CA LEU A 125 -2.49 -37.68 51.40
C LEU A 125 -1.81 -37.96 52.75
N ASN A 126 -0.54 -38.37 52.72
CA ASN A 126 0.25 -38.56 53.94
C ASN A 126 0.38 -37.24 54.72
N ARG A 127 0.62 -36.11 54.05
CA ARG A 127 0.68 -34.79 54.69
C ARG A 127 -0.65 -34.37 55.33
N ILE A 128 -1.79 -34.70 54.71
CA ILE A 128 -3.11 -34.50 55.32
C ILE A 128 -3.25 -35.39 56.57
N ASN A 129 -2.82 -36.64 56.50
CA ASN A 129 -2.91 -37.59 57.61
C ASN A 129 -2.05 -37.18 58.82
N TYR A 130 -0.93 -36.50 58.58
CA TYR A 130 -0.02 -35.99 59.62
C TYR A 130 -0.14 -34.48 59.86
N ALA A 131 -1.20 -33.82 59.39
CA ALA A 131 -1.36 -32.38 59.57
C ALA A 131 -1.85 -32.04 60.99
N ASP A 132 -1.04 -31.26 61.72
CA ASP A 132 -1.37 -30.83 63.10
C ASP A 132 -2.40 -29.68 63.16
N THR A 133 -2.78 -29.10 62.01
CA THR A 133 -3.71 -27.97 61.94
C THR A 133 -4.69 -28.09 60.77
N GLY A 134 -5.93 -27.62 60.97
CA GLY A 134 -6.95 -27.61 59.93
C GLY A 134 -6.56 -26.79 58.69
N ARG A 135 -5.77 -25.72 58.88
CA ARG A 135 -5.23 -24.91 57.79
C ARG A 135 -4.22 -25.67 56.92
N ALA A 136 -3.42 -26.56 57.52
CA ALA A 136 -2.51 -27.43 56.77
C ALA A 136 -3.27 -28.52 55.99
N VAL A 137 -4.36 -29.05 56.55
CA VAL A 137 -5.28 -29.96 55.84
C VAL A 137 -5.90 -29.26 54.63
N GLU A 138 -6.42 -28.05 54.80
CA GLU A 138 -7.03 -27.26 53.73
C GLU A 138 -6.04 -26.96 52.60
N LYS A 139 -4.82 -26.52 52.93
CA LYS A 139 -3.77 -26.23 51.94
C LYS A 139 -3.46 -27.45 51.07
N ASN A 140 -3.20 -28.61 51.69
CA ASN A 140 -2.92 -29.84 50.93
C ASN A 140 -4.17 -30.34 50.17
N GLY A 141 -5.37 -30.12 50.72
CA GLY A 141 -6.64 -30.44 50.05
C GLY A 141 -6.84 -29.68 48.74
N VAL A 142 -6.54 -28.37 48.72
CA VAL A 142 -6.60 -27.53 47.51
C VAL A 142 -5.67 -28.07 46.42
N VAL A 143 -4.44 -28.46 46.78
CA VAL A 143 -3.46 -29.02 45.84
C VAL A 143 -3.96 -30.34 45.24
N ILE A 144 -4.55 -31.23 46.06
CA ILE A 144 -5.11 -32.50 45.58
C ILE A 144 -6.25 -32.24 44.59
N VAL A 145 -7.17 -31.33 44.91
CA VAL A 145 -8.32 -30.98 44.06
C VAL A 145 -7.84 -30.41 42.72
N ASP A 146 -6.90 -29.46 42.75
CA ASP A 146 -6.30 -28.87 41.55
C ASP A 146 -5.63 -29.95 40.67
N ARG A 147 -4.90 -30.89 41.27
CA ARG A 147 -4.25 -32.00 40.55
C ARG A 147 -5.24 -32.96 39.90
N ILE A 148 -6.34 -33.28 40.60
CA ILE A 148 -7.43 -34.09 40.04
C ILE A 148 -8.04 -33.36 38.83
N HIS A 149 -8.28 -32.06 38.96
CA HIS A 149 -8.84 -31.26 37.88
C HIS A 149 -7.92 -31.21 36.66
N LYS A 150 -6.63 -30.90 36.86
CA LYS A 150 -5.60 -30.91 35.80
C LYS A 150 -5.48 -32.27 35.10
N THR A 151 -5.48 -33.36 35.87
CA THR A 151 -5.44 -34.73 35.31
C THR A 151 -6.68 -35.01 34.46
N ARG A 152 -7.86 -34.60 34.92
CA ARG A 152 -9.13 -34.80 34.20
C ARG A 152 -9.17 -33.99 32.91
N GLU A 153 -8.73 -32.73 32.93
CA GLU A 153 -8.64 -31.89 31.74
C GLU A 153 -7.62 -32.42 30.72
N ARG A 154 -6.44 -32.88 31.17
CA ARG A 154 -5.47 -33.55 30.30
C ARG A 154 -6.07 -34.78 29.63
N LYS A 155 -6.78 -35.64 30.37
CA LYS A 155 -7.47 -36.81 29.79
C LYS A 155 -8.48 -36.40 28.73
N LYS A 156 -9.34 -35.40 29.00
CA LYS A 156 -10.29 -34.89 28.00
C LYS A 156 -9.59 -34.39 26.74
N LYS A 157 -8.49 -33.64 26.90
CA LYS A 157 -7.70 -33.12 25.78
C LYS A 157 -7.11 -34.25 24.93
N ILE A 158 -6.48 -35.24 25.57
CA ILE A 158 -5.92 -36.41 24.87
C ILE A 158 -7.02 -37.14 24.10
N THR A 159 -8.16 -37.42 24.74
CA THR A 159 -9.29 -38.10 24.07
C THR A 159 -9.84 -37.29 22.89
N ALA A 160 -9.87 -35.96 22.98
CA ALA A 160 -10.27 -35.11 21.86
C ALA A 160 -9.26 -35.15 20.70
N GLU A 161 -7.97 -35.11 21.00
CA GLU A 161 -6.89 -35.23 20.02
C GLU A 161 -6.91 -36.61 19.33
N GLU A 162 -7.07 -37.70 20.10
CA GLU A 162 -7.23 -39.06 19.57
C GLU A 162 -8.47 -39.18 18.68
N MET A 163 -9.61 -38.62 19.10
CA MET A 163 -10.83 -38.62 18.31
C MET A 163 -10.66 -37.87 16.98
N ASN A 164 -9.99 -36.71 17.01
CA ASN A 164 -9.71 -35.94 15.81
C ASN A 164 -8.77 -36.71 14.86
N ALA A 165 -7.71 -37.33 15.38
CA ALA A 165 -6.81 -38.15 14.57
C ALA A 165 -7.54 -39.31 13.88
N VAL A 166 -8.44 -39.99 14.60
CA VAL A 166 -9.28 -41.07 14.03
C VAL A 166 -10.22 -40.53 12.94
N ILE A 167 -10.81 -39.35 13.14
CA ILE A 167 -11.67 -38.70 12.14
C ILE A 167 -10.87 -38.37 10.88
N GLU A 168 -9.67 -37.80 11.02
CA GLU A 168 -8.79 -37.45 9.90
C GLU A 168 -8.34 -38.69 9.12
N GLU A 169 -8.00 -39.79 9.82
CA GLU A 169 -7.64 -41.05 9.19
C GLU A 169 -8.83 -41.64 8.42
N ARG A 170 -10.03 -41.62 9.01
CA ARG A 170 -11.28 -42.06 8.37
C ARG A 170 -11.55 -41.25 7.11
N ASP A 171 -11.46 -39.92 7.18
CA ASP A 171 -11.77 -39.04 6.06
C ASP A 171 -10.74 -39.21 4.93
N SER A 172 -9.46 -39.40 5.28
CA SER A 172 -8.41 -39.74 4.32
C SER A 172 -8.66 -41.09 3.65
N ALA A 173 -9.09 -42.10 4.41
CA ALA A 173 -9.45 -43.41 3.86
C ALA A 173 -10.66 -43.32 2.93
N LEU A 174 -11.71 -42.59 3.32
CA LEU A 174 -12.88 -42.36 2.49
C LEU A 174 -12.54 -41.64 1.18
N ALA A 175 -11.64 -40.65 1.22
CA ALA A 175 -11.16 -39.96 0.02
C ALA A 175 -10.43 -40.93 -0.92
N ARG A 176 -9.57 -41.80 -0.39
CA ARG A 176 -8.90 -42.85 -1.18
C ARG A 176 -9.89 -43.84 -1.79
N CYS A 177 -10.90 -44.28 -1.04
CA CYS A 177 -11.93 -45.17 -1.57
C CYS A 177 -12.69 -44.51 -2.73
N LYS A 178 -13.13 -43.26 -2.58
CA LYS A 178 -13.81 -42.51 -3.66
C LYS A 178 -12.94 -42.38 -4.91
N TRP A 179 -11.65 -42.12 -4.74
CA TRP A 179 -10.70 -42.04 -5.85
C TRP A 179 -10.55 -43.39 -6.57
N LEU A 180 -10.37 -44.48 -5.82
CA LEU A 180 -10.28 -45.83 -6.38
C LEU A 180 -11.57 -46.26 -7.09
N GLU A 181 -12.73 -45.87 -6.56
CA GLU A 181 -14.03 -46.13 -7.21
C GLU A 181 -14.15 -45.41 -8.56
N GLN A 182 -13.69 -44.15 -8.63
CA GLN A 182 -13.67 -43.38 -9.88
C GLN A 182 -12.69 -43.95 -10.89
N ASP A 183 -11.48 -44.34 -10.45
CA ASP A 183 -10.48 -44.97 -11.31
C ASP A 183 -10.97 -46.30 -11.89
N LEU A 184 -11.62 -47.12 -11.06
CA LEU A 184 -12.28 -48.35 -11.50
C LEU A 184 -13.38 -48.10 -12.54
N HIS A 185 -14.17 -47.05 -12.37
CA HIS A 185 -15.19 -46.66 -13.35
C HIS A 185 -14.55 -46.31 -14.69
N HIS A 186 -13.49 -45.49 -14.66
CA HIS A 186 -12.76 -45.09 -15.86
C HIS A 186 -12.12 -46.28 -16.58
N LEU A 187 -11.47 -47.19 -15.85
CA LEU A 187 -10.92 -48.44 -16.38
C LEU A 187 -11.99 -49.34 -17.02
N LYS A 188 -13.19 -49.41 -16.44
CA LYS A 188 -14.32 -50.15 -17.03
C LYS A 188 -14.79 -49.51 -18.32
N GLU A 189 -14.92 -48.18 -18.38
CA GLU A 189 -15.29 -47.46 -19.61
C GLU A 189 -14.24 -47.63 -20.72
N GLN A 190 -12.95 -47.53 -20.37
CA GLN A 190 -11.86 -47.76 -21.32
C GLN A 190 -11.89 -49.19 -21.86
N ASN A 191 -12.00 -50.20 -20.99
CA ASN A 191 -12.09 -51.60 -21.41
C ASN A 191 -13.33 -51.87 -22.29
N GLN A 192 -14.48 -51.29 -21.96
CA GLN A 192 -15.69 -51.43 -22.77
C GLN A 192 -15.51 -50.78 -24.15
N THR A 193 -14.90 -49.60 -24.21
CA THR A 193 -14.59 -48.90 -25.47
C THR A 193 -13.61 -49.70 -26.32
N MET A 194 -12.54 -50.23 -25.73
CA MET A 194 -11.58 -51.10 -26.41
C MET A 194 -12.26 -52.36 -26.96
N ALA A 195 -13.07 -53.04 -26.14
CA ALA A 195 -13.80 -54.23 -26.56
C ALA A 195 -14.77 -53.94 -27.73
N ASN A 196 -15.45 -52.78 -27.70
CA ASN A 196 -16.31 -52.34 -28.79
C ASN A 196 -15.51 -52.06 -30.07
N ASN A 197 -14.38 -51.36 -29.99
CA ASN A 197 -13.50 -51.09 -31.14
C ASN A 197 -12.96 -52.39 -31.77
N THR A 198 -12.53 -53.36 -30.95
CA THR A 198 -12.06 -54.67 -31.45
C THR A 198 -13.17 -55.44 -32.15
N ARG A 199 -14.40 -55.43 -31.60
CA ARG A 199 -15.55 -56.06 -32.25
C ARG A 199 -15.89 -55.40 -33.59
N GLN A 200 -15.85 -54.07 -33.67
CA GLN A 200 -16.09 -53.34 -34.91
C GLN A 200 -15.04 -53.68 -35.98
N LEU A 201 -13.75 -53.62 -35.65
CA LEU A 201 -12.66 -54.01 -36.57
C LEU A 201 -12.81 -55.46 -37.07
N THR A 202 -13.24 -56.37 -36.19
CA THR A 202 -13.45 -57.78 -36.55
C THR A 202 -14.63 -57.93 -37.51
N ALA A 203 -15.73 -57.19 -37.27
CA ALA A 203 -16.88 -57.18 -38.16
C ALA A 203 -16.56 -56.61 -39.54
N GLU A 204 -15.83 -55.49 -39.59
CA GLU A 204 -15.35 -54.87 -40.83
C GLU A 204 -14.45 -55.82 -41.63
N ASN A 205 -13.50 -56.50 -40.97
CA ASN A 205 -12.61 -57.47 -41.63
C ASN A 205 -13.38 -58.67 -42.21
N ASN A 206 -14.37 -59.18 -41.46
CA ASN A 206 -15.20 -60.28 -41.95
C ASN A 206 -16.05 -59.86 -43.15
N GLN A 207 -16.58 -58.63 -43.15
CA GLN A 207 -17.31 -58.08 -44.28
C GLN A 207 -16.41 -57.89 -45.50
N GLU A 208 -15.18 -57.40 -45.32
CA GLU A 208 -14.17 -57.27 -46.37
C GLU A 208 -13.84 -58.64 -46.99
N ARG A 209 -13.64 -59.68 -46.17
CA ARG A 209 -13.41 -61.06 -46.65
C ARG A 209 -14.59 -61.61 -47.44
N ALA A 210 -15.81 -61.35 -47.00
CA ALA A 210 -17.03 -61.77 -47.71
C ALA A 210 -17.12 -61.10 -49.08
N LEU A 211 -16.89 -59.79 -49.15
CA LEU A 211 -16.86 -59.04 -50.41
C LEU A 211 -15.75 -59.54 -51.35
N LYS A 212 -14.56 -59.82 -50.82
CA LYS A 212 -13.45 -60.40 -51.61
C LYS A 212 -13.80 -61.78 -52.18
N THR A 213 -14.53 -62.59 -51.43
CA THR A 213 -14.99 -63.92 -51.88
C THR A 213 -16.03 -63.79 -52.99
N GLN A 214 -17.00 -62.87 -52.84
CA GLN A 214 -17.99 -62.57 -53.89
C GLN A 214 -17.31 -62.05 -55.16
N LEU A 215 -16.36 -61.12 -55.03
CA LEU A 215 -15.59 -60.60 -56.16
C LEU A 215 -14.90 -61.73 -56.93
N LEU A 216 -14.22 -62.64 -56.23
CA LEU A 216 -13.55 -63.79 -56.85
C LEU A 216 -14.54 -64.74 -57.55
N ALA A 217 -15.73 -64.97 -56.97
CA ALA A 217 -16.78 -65.75 -57.58
C ALA A 217 -17.27 -65.10 -58.89
N THR A 218 -17.59 -63.80 -58.85
CA THR A 218 -18.02 -63.04 -60.03
C THR A 218 -16.92 -62.99 -61.11
N GLN A 219 -15.64 -62.87 -60.72
CA GLN A 219 -14.52 -62.97 -61.66
C GLN A 219 -14.46 -64.35 -62.32
N ARG A 220 -14.59 -65.45 -61.56
CA ARG A 220 -14.63 -66.82 -62.12
C ARG A 220 -15.83 -67.06 -63.03
N GLU A 221 -17.00 -66.56 -62.67
CA GLU A 221 -18.21 -66.65 -63.50
C GLU A 221 -18.04 -65.88 -64.80
N ARG A 222 -17.50 -64.66 -64.75
CA ARG A 222 -17.15 -63.87 -65.94
C ARG A 222 -16.12 -64.59 -66.81
N ASP A 223 -15.06 -65.16 -66.22
CA ASP A 223 -14.02 -65.86 -66.97
C ASP A 223 -14.57 -67.15 -67.61
N SER A 224 -15.46 -67.85 -66.91
CA SER A 224 -16.19 -69.01 -67.44
C SER A 224 -17.15 -68.63 -68.57
N ALA A 225 -17.86 -67.51 -68.43
CA ALA A 225 -18.73 -66.98 -69.48
C ALA A 225 -17.91 -66.56 -70.71
N LEU A 226 -16.77 -65.88 -70.52
CA LEU A 226 -15.83 -65.56 -71.59
C LEU A 226 -15.28 -66.82 -72.27
N GLN A 227 -14.95 -67.88 -71.52
CA GLN A 227 -14.55 -69.16 -72.11
C GLN A 227 -15.68 -69.83 -72.89
N ARG A 228 -16.93 -69.73 -72.44
CA ARG A 228 -18.09 -70.25 -73.19
C ARG A 228 -18.33 -69.46 -74.47
N CYS A 229 -18.23 -68.13 -74.43
CA CYS A 229 -18.29 -67.29 -75.63
C CYS A 229 -17.18 -67.67 -76.62
N LYS A 230 -15.94 -67.87 -76.15
CA LYS A 230 -14.81 -68.32 -76.99
C LYS A 230 -14.95 -69.73 -77.56
N LYS A 231 -15.81 -70.60 -77.01
CA LYS A 231 -16.09 -71.95 -77.52
C LYS A 231 -17.28 -72.00 -78.49
N GLN A 232 -18.01 -70.89 -78.61
CA GLN A 232 -19.14 -70.73 -79.52
C GLN A 232 -18.77 -69.90 -80.76
N GLU A 233 -17.49 -69.50 -80.88
CA GLU A 233 -16.82 -69.03 -82.10
C GLU A 233 -16.02 -70.17 -82.73
#